data_AF-A0A0F8VS04-F1
#
_entry.id   AF-A0A0F8VS04-F1
#
_cell.length_a   1.000
_cell.length_b   1.000
_cell.length_c   1.000
_cell.angle_alpha   90.00
_cell.angle_beta   90.00
_cell.angle_gamma   90.00
#
_symmetry.space_group_name_H-M   'P 1'
#
loop_
_entity.id
_entity.type
_entity.pdbx_description
1 polymer ?
#
loop_
_entity_poly.entity_id
_entity_poly.type
_entity_poly.pdbx_seq_one_letter_code
_entity_poly.pdbx_strand_id
1 'polypeptide(L)' 'MKHISATPVLDARAREQAGGLDHWAAVLEAHDPDGSAAGIVMLRAAAKTLRELTPDED' A
#
# COMPACT_ATOMS: atom_id res chain seq x y z
N MET A 1 -27.69 12.29 -2.21
CA MET A 1 -26.97 11.08 -1.75
C MET A 1 -26.18 11.44 -0.50
N LYS A 2 -26.30 10.66 0.58
CA LYS A 2 -25.43 10.82 1.76
C LYS A 2 -24.07 10.24 1.38
N HIS A 3 -23.04 11.08 1.28
CA HIS A 3 -21.65 10.62 1.28
C HIS A 3 -21.47 9.85 2.59
N ILE A 4 -21.30 8.53 2.47
CA ILE A 4 -20.87 7.72 3.60
C ILE A 4 -19.39 8.07 3.72
N SER A 5 -19.04 9.00 4.63
CA SER A 5 -17.65 9.24 5.00
C SER A 5 -17.03 7.89 5.31
N ALA A 6 -16.09 7.46 4.47
CA ALA A 6 -15.24 6.33 4.81
C ALA A 6 -14.57 6.69 6.14
N THR A 7 -14.72 5.82 7.12
CA THR A 7 -14.38 6.11 8.52
C THR A 7 -12.88 6.38 8.62
N PRO A 8 -12.41 7.47 9.27
CA PRO A 8 -10.99 7.86 9.31
C PRO A 8 -10.03 6.78 9.84
N VAL A 9 -10.55 5.80 10.59
CA VAL A 9 -9.82 4.63 11.08
C VAL A 9 -9.45 3.65 9.95
N LEU A 10 -10.29 3.51 8.93
CA LEU A 10 -10.02 2.69 7.75
C LEU A 10 -8.88 3.29 6.94
N ASP A 11 -8.82 4.62 6.85
CA ASP A 11 -7.76 5.32 6.12
C ASP A 11 -6.40 5.22 6.81
N ALA A 12 -6.38 5.33 8.14
CA ALA A 12 -5.15 5.12 8.91
C ALA A 12 -4.60 3.69 8.74
N ARG A 13 -5.48 2.69 8.80
CA ARG A 13 -5.12 1.28 8.63
C ARG A 13 -4.63 0.97 7.21
N ALA A 14 -5.29 1.50 6.19
CA ALA A 14 -4.86 1.32 4.81
C ALA A 14 -3.47 1.94 4.55
N ARG A 15 -3.21 3.13 5.11
CA ARG A 15 -1.88 3.78 5.05
C ARG A 15 -0.81 2.94 5.75
N GLU A 16 -1.09 2.41 6.94
CA GLU A 16 -0.17 1.51 7.66
C GLU A 16 0.15 0.26 6.84
N GLN A 17 -0.88 -0.38 6.26
CA GLN A 17 -0.70 -1.55 5.39
C GLN A 17 0.11 -1.22 4.13
N ALA A 18 -0.15 -0.09 3.48
CA ALA A 18 0.62 0.37 2.33
C ALA A 18 2.10 0.56 2.69
N GLY A 19 2.39 1.16 3.85
CA GLY A 19 3.76 1.30 4.35
C GLY A 19 4.45 -0.03 4.64
N GLY A 20 3.73 -1.00 5.23
CA GLY A 20 4.25 -2.34 5.46
C GLY A 20 4.60 -3.09 4.17
N LEU A 21 3.77 -2.94 3.13
CA LEU A 21 4.03 -3.55 1.81
C LEU A 21 5.28 -2.95 1.13
N ASP A 22 5.45 -1.63 1.20
CA ASP A 22 6.65 -0.98 0.67
C ASP A 22 7.92 -1.39 1.44
N HIS A 23 7.80 -1.57 2.77
CA HIS A 23 8.92 -2.07 3.57
C HIS A 23 9.35 -3.47 3.10
N TRP A 24 8.42 -4.39 2.90
CA TRP A 24 8.74 -5.72 2.39
C TRP A 24 9.32 -5.68 0.98
N ALA A 25 8.83 -4.79 0.11
CA ALA A 25 9.42 -4.60 -1.21
C ALA A 25 10.89 -4.16 -1.12
N ALA A 26 11.21 -3.22 -0.22
CA ALA A 26 12.58 -2.76 0.01
C ALA A 26 13.50 -3.85 0.58
N VAL A 27 12.98 -4.69 1.50
CA VAL A 27 13.71 -5.86 2.02
C VAL A 27 14.06 -6.83 0.89
N LEU A 28 13.09 -7.15 0.01
CA LEU A 28 13.32 -8.05 -1.12
C LEU A 28 14.30 -7.46 -2.14
N GLU A 29 14.20 -6.17 -2.45
CA GLU A 29 15.16 -5.50 -3.33
C GLU A 29 16.60 -5.54 -2.79
N ALA A 30 16.77 -5.46 -1.47
CA ALA A 30 18.10 -5.48 -0.85
C ALA A 30 18.73 -6.88 -0.81
N HIS A 31 17.92 -7.93 -0.73
CA HIS A 31 18.40 -9.30 -0.47
C HIS A 31 18.32 -10.24 -1.69
N ASP A 32 17.31 -10.09 -2.55
CA ASP A 32 17.09 -10.94 -3.72
C ASP A 32 16.31 -10.19 -4.84
N PRO A 33 16.91 -9.15 -5.45
CA PRO A 33 16.20 -8.30 -6.39
C PRO A 33 15.72 -9.06 -7.64
N ASP A 34 16.54 -9.99 -8.16
CA ASP A 34 16.23 -10.72 -9.38
C ASP A 34 15.28 -11.90 -9.14
N GLY A 35 15.49 -12.67 -8.06
CA GLY A 35 14.64 -13.81 -7.72
C GLY A 35 13.25 -13.40 -7.24
N SER A 36 13.13 -12.20 -6.66
CA SER A 36 11.88 -11.67 -6.11
C SER A 36 11.24 -10.56 -6.95
N ALA A 37 11.72 -10.29 -8.16
CA ALA A 37 11.28 -9.17 -9.01
C ALA A 37 9.74 -9.07 -9.17
N ALA A 38 9.07 -10.20 -9.44
CA ALA A 38 7.61 -10.23 -9.56
C ALA A 38 6.90 -9.92 -8.23
N GLY A 39 7.43 -10.42 -7.12
CA GLY A 39 6.91 -10.15 -5.77
C GLY A 39 7.05 -8.68 -5.40
N ILE A 40 8.20 -8.06 -5.70
CA ILE A 40 8.45 -6.63 -5.48
C ILE A 40 7.44 -5.77 -6.24
N VAL A 41 7.20 -6.07 -7.52
CA VAL A 41 6.20 -5.36 -8.33
C VAL A 41 4.80 -5.50 -7.75
N MET A 42 4.41 -6.71 -7.33
CA MET A 42 3.11 -6.97 -6.73
C MET A 42 2.91 -6.20 -5.41
N LEU A 43 3.92 -6.18 -4.53
CA LEU A 43 3.86 -5.46 -3.25
C LEU A 43 3.66 -3.95 -3.47
N ARG A 44 4.44 -3.37 -4.39
CA ARG A 44 4.31 -1.94 -4.76
C ARG A 44 2.96 -1.61 -5.38
N ALA A 45 2.44 -2.48 -6.24
CA ALA A 45 1.13 -2.31 -6.84
C ALA A 45 0.02 -2.35 -5.77
N ALA A 46 0.09 -3.30 -4.84
CA ALA A 46 -0.87 -3.39 -3.74
C ALA A 46 -0.80 -2.17 -2.81
N ALA A 47 0.41 -1.70 -2.47
CA ALA A 47 0.60 -0.48 -1.68
C ALA A 47 0.00 0.75 -2.37
N LYS A 48 0.18 0.88 -3.69
CA LYS A 48 -0.44 1.93 -4.50
C LYS A 48 -1.96 1.84 -4.45
N THR A 49 -2.55 0.67 -4.66
CA THR A 49 -4.01 0.49 -4.60
C THR A 49 -4.58 0.90 -3.25
N LEU A 50 -3.93 0.55 -2.14
CA LEU A 50 -4.40 0.95 -0.82
C LEU A 50 -4.42 2.48 -0.63
N ARG A 51 -3.44 3.20 -1.19
CA ARG A 51 -3.41 4.67 -1.16
C ARG A 51 -4.50 5.29 -2.01
N GLU A 52 -4.76 4.73 -3.20
CA GLU A 52 -5.80 5.21 -4.12
C GLU A 52 -7.21 4.99 -3.58
N LEU A 53 -7.40 3.96 -2.74
CA LEU A 53 -8.68 3.70 -2.05
C LEU A 53 -8.92 4.65 -0.88
N THR A 54 -7.90 5.35 -0.40
CA THR A 54 -7.97 6.32 0.71
C THR A 54 -7.39 7.66 0.28
N PRO A 55 -7.99 8.31 -0.74
CA PRO A 55 -7.55 9.63 -1.17
C PRO A 55 -7.70 10.61 -0.01
N ASP A 56 -6.67 11.44 0.22
CA ASP A 56 -6.80 12.55 1.16
C ASP A 56 -7.99 13.42 0.72
N GLU A 57 -8.94 13.66 1.62
CA GLU A 57 -9.97 14.67 1.40
C GLU A 57 -9.24 16.03 1.40
N ASP A 58 -9.15 16.68 0.24
CA ASP A 58 -8.64 18.06 0.07
C ASP A 58 -9.45 19.07 0.91
#